data_AF-A0A517XZ93-F1
#
_entry.id   AF-A0A517XZ93-F1
#
_cell.length_a   1.000
_cell.length_b   1.000
_cell.length_c   1.000
_cell.angle_alpha   90.00
_cell.angle_beta   90.00
_cell.angle_gamma   90.00
#
_symmetry.space_group_name_H-M   'P 1'
#
loop_
_entity.id
_entity.type
_entity.pdbx_description
1 polymer ?
#
loop_
_entity_poly.entity_id
_entity_poly.type
_entity_poly.pdbx_seq_one_letter_code
_entity_poly.pdbx_strand_id
1 'polypeptide(L)'
;MKHAAAFLVALVAVCAARADLAVPPPAGKKFVTVDHVVTTDKTYPEHEFYLVTGFMGDAKLVPFGPDTPVKIDGARRKGPYGQVTFAAVPKGAGEKFAGMKEFGAALRKGTVPGQATAKHAFPSSTTIDAKDTRTVITETLAVEKIDAKAGIVLKALKKNESGNAPPPRGESPSDDETAVGDSPRGGSVVAGLAAALAMAFAGLRLARRKHV
;
A
#
# COMPACT_ATOMS: atom_id res chain seq x y z
N MET A 1 18.22 26.11 -33.55
CA MET A 1 17.50 24.81 -33.47
C MET A 1 18.30 23.69 -32.77
N LYS A 2 19.64 23.64 -32.84
CA LYS A 2 20.45 22.56 -32.23
C LYS A 2 20.48 22.53 -30.68
N HIS A 3 20.25 23.66 -30.00
CA HIS A 3 20.28 23.72 -28.53
C HIS A 3 18.99 23.25 -27.84
N ALA A 4 17.85 23.25 -28.55
CA ALA A 4 16.57 22.81 -27.99
C ALA A 4 16.52 21.27 -27.83
N ALA A 5 17.16 20.54 -28.76
CA ALA A 5 17.24 19.08 -28.71
C ALA A 5 18.08 18.59 -27.52
N ALA A 6 19.20 19.26 -27.22
CA ALA A 6 20.08 18.90 -26.11
C ALA A 6 19.41 19.09 -24.73
N PHE A 7 18.61 20.15 -24.56
CA PHE A 7 17.91 20.41 -23.31
C PHE A 7 16.79 19.39 -23.03
N LEU A 8 16.10 18.95 -24.08
CA LEU A 8 15.01 17.97 -23.98
C LEU A 8 15.55 16.57 -23.66
N VAL A 9 16.68 16.18 -24.25
CA VAL A 9 17.38 14.91 -23.92
C VAL A 9 17.90 14.93 -22.48
N ALA A 10 18.46 16.06 -22.01
CA ALA A 10 18.91 16.20 -20.63
C ALA A 10 17.75 16.10 -19.61
N LEU A 11 16.59 16.68 -19.93
CA LEU A 11 15.41 16.62 -19.05
C LEU A 11 14.83 15.19 -18.97
N VAL A 12 14.81 14.45 -20.09
CA VAL A 12 14.39 13.04 -20.12
C VAL A 12 15.38 12.15 -19.35
N ALA A 13 16.69 12.41 -19.43
CA ALA A 13 17.70 11.67 -18.68
C ALA A 13 17.57 11.85 -17.16
N VAL A 14 17.27 13.06 -16.69
CA VAL A 14 17.06 13.34 -15.25
C VAL A 14 15.75 12.73 -14.74
N CYS A 15 14.69 12.70 -15.55
CA CYS A 15 13.44 12.02 -15.21
C CYS A 15 13.58 10.49 -15.20
N ALA A 16 14.35 9.91 -16.13
CA ALA A 16 14.62 8.48 -16.18
C ALA A 16 15.42 7.99 -14.95
N ALA A 17 16.35 8.80 -14.43
CA ALA A 17 17.15 8.46 -13.25
C ALA A 17 16.34 8.45 -11.92
N ARG A 18 15.16 9.09 -11.87
CA ARG A 18 14.31 9.14 -10.66
C ARG A 18 13.26 8.03 -10.59
N ALA A 19 13.05 7.26 -11.66
CA ALA A 19 12.02 6.23 -11.71
C ALA A 19 12.41 4.93 -10.97
N ASP A 20 13.70 4.72 -10.70
CA ASP A 20 14.22 3.46 -10.14
C ASP A 20 14.95 3.63 -8.79
N LEU A 21 14.97 4.85 -8.23
CA LEU A 21 15.54 5.08 -6.91
C LEU A 21 14.53 4.64 -5.84
N ALA A 22 14.67 3.38 -5.41
CA ALA A 22 14.10 2.92 -4.15
C ALA A 22 14.48 3.94 -3.06
N VAL A 23 13.47 4.60 -2.47
CA VAL A 23 13.68 5.59 -1.42
C VAL A 23 14.48 4.90 -0.30
N PRO A 24 15.71 5.32 0.00
CA PRO A 24 16.51 4.67 1.02
C PRO A 24 15.79 4.78 2.38
N PRO A 25 15.94 3.78 3.27
CA PRO A 25 15.33 3.85 4.58
C PRO A 25 15.90 5.07 5.34
N PRO A 26 15.12 5.69 6.24
CA PRO A 26 15.63 6.76 7.11
C PRO A 26 16.90 6.32 7.86
N ALA A 27 17.78 7.26 8.18
CA ALA A 27 19.01 6.97 8.91
C ALA A 27 18.70 6.22 10.22
N GLY A 28 19.47 5.17 10.51
CA GLY A 28 19.26 4.30 11.68
C GLY A 28 18.13 3.28 11.54
N LYS A 29 17.43 3.22 10.40
CA LYS A 29 16.33 2.29 10.14
C LYS A 29 16.63 1.36 8.96
N LYS A 30 15.89 0.26 8.88
CA LYS A 30 15.88 -0.66 7.75
C LYS A 30 14.44 -0.97 7.32
N PHE A 31 14.26 -1.35 6.06
CA PHE A 31 12.99 -1.90 5.60
C PHE A 31 12.87 -3.38 5.97
N VAL A 32 11.70 -3.79 6.40
CA VAL A 32 11.34 -5.19 6.63
C VAL A 32 10.02 -5.52 5.96
N THR A 33 9.86 -6.79 5.60
CA THR A 33 8.63 -7.30 4.98
C THR A 33 7.50 -7.33 6.00
N VAL A 34 6.28 -6.99 5.57
CA VAL A 34 5.08 -7.12 6.40
C VAL A 34 4.12 -8.12 5.78
N ASP A 35 3.93 -9.23 6.49
CA ASP A 35 2.89 -10.22 6.21
C ASP A 35 1.64 -9.88 7.01
N HIS A 36 0.46 -10.14 6.45
CA HIS A 36 -0.80 -9.92 7.15
C HIS A 36 -1.56 -11.22 7.29
N VAL A 37 -2.18 -11.43 8.44
CA VAL A 37 -3.07 -12.57 8.70
C VAL A 37 -4.42 -12.01 9.12
N VAL A 38 -5.43 -12.21 8.29
CA VAL A 38 -6.81 -11.82 8.59
C VAL A 38 -7.54 -13.04 9.17
N THR A 39 -8.18 -12.83 10.31
CA THR A 39 -8.92 -13.83 11.09
C THR A 39 -10.35 -13.34 11.31
N THR A 40 -11.25 -14.24 11.66
CA THR A 40 -12.63 -13.93 12.04
C THR A 40 -13.07 -14.95 13.07
N ASP A 41 -13.98 -14.58 13.98
CA ASP A 41 -14.65 -15.54 14.86
C ASP A 41 -16.04 -15.94 14.33
N LYS A 42 -16.48 -15.27 13.25
CA LYS A 42 -17.80 -15.41 12.64
C LYS A 42 -17.70 -16.03 11.25
N THR A 43 -18.68 -16.86 10.93
CA THR A 43 -18.89 -17.40 9.58
C THR A 43 -19.79 -16.45 8.78
N TYR A 44 -19.45 -16.24 7.51
CA TYR A 44 -20.20 -15.38 6.59
C TYR A 44 -20.69 -16.20 5.39
N PRO A 45 -21.71 -17.05 5.55
CA PRO A 45 -22.12 -17.99 4.50
C PRO A 45 -22.71 -17.29 3.26
N GLU A 46 -23.22 -16.06 3.41
CA GLU A 46 -23.78 -15.28 2.30
C GLU A 46 -22.72 -14.58 1.44
N HIS A 47 -21.46 -14.59 1.89
CA HIS A 47 -20.37 -13.84 1.25
C HIS A 47 -19.28 -14.74 0.71
N GLU A 48 -18.69 -14.32 -0.40
CA GLU A 48 -17.44 -14.82 -0.95
C GLU A 48 -16.35 -13.78 -0.74
N PHE A 49 -15.16 -14.23 -0.36
CA PHE A 49 -14.02 -13.37 -0.07
C PHE A 49 -13.00 -13.44 -1.18
N TYR A 50 -12.57 -12.28 -1.65
CA TYR A 50 -11.60 -12.16 -2.71
C TYR A 50 -10.43 -11.31 -2.25
N LEU A 51 -9.24 -11.76 -2.63
CA LEU A 51 -8.01 -11.00 -2.50
C LEU A 51 -7.59 -10.54 -3.89
N VAL A 52 -7.53 -9.23 -4.09
CA VAL A 52 -7.11 -8.62 -5.35
C VAL A 52 -5.72 -8.04 -5.19
N THR A 53 -4.76 -8.55 -5.94
CA THR A 53 -3.37 -8.07 -5.90
C THR A 53 -3.05 -7.31 -7.17
N GLY A 54 -2.33 -6.20 -7.02
CA GLY A 54 -1.76 -5.46 -8.13
C GLY A 54 -2.76 -4.71 -8.99
N PHE A 55 -2.24 -3.77 -9.78
CA PHE A 55 -3.04 -2.82 -10.55
C PHE A 55 -3.93 -3.51 -11.60
N MET A 56 -3.49 -4.64 -12.14
CA MET A 56 -4.21 -5.41 -13.16
C MET A 56 -5.49 -6.06 -12.65
N GLY A 57 -5.70 -6.12 -11.33
CA GLY A 57 -6.91 -6.66 -10.74
C GLY A 57 -6.93 -8.18 -10.70
N ASP A 58 -5.80 -8.83 -10.39
CA ASP A 58 -5.76 -10.29 -10.26
C ASP A 58 -6.51 -10.71 -8.99
N ALA A 59 -7.81 -11.02 -9.15
CA ALA A 59 -8.67 -11.47 -8.08
C ALA A 59 -8.53 -12.97 -7.85
N LYS A 60 -8.35 -13.35 -6.59
CA LYS A 60 -8.31 -14.74 -6.14
C LYS A 60 -9.38 -14.96 -5.10
N LEU A 61 -10.24 -15.96 -5.31
CA LEU A 61 -11.17 -16.43 -4.28
C LEU A 61 -10.34 -17.03 -3.13
N VAL A 62 -10.61 -16.59 -1.91
CA VAL A 62 -9.95 -17.09 -0.71
C VAL A 62 -10.98 -17.72 0.22
N PRO A 63 -10.78 -18.97 0.65
CA PRO A 63 -11.61 -19.53 1.70
C PRO A 63 -11.36 -18.75 2.98
N PHE A 64 -12.42 -18.27 3.62
CA PHE A 64 -12.32 -17.47 4.83
C PHE A 64 -13.43 -17.85 5.80
N GLY A 65 -13.05 -18.09 7.05
CA GLY A 65 -13.95 -18.51 8.12
C GLY A 65 -13.21 -18.61 9.45
N PRO A 66 -13.89 -19.02 10.52
CA PRO A 66 -13.31 -19.07 11.87
C PRO A 66 -12.01 -19.88 11.96
N ASP A 67 -11.97 -21.02 11.26
CA ASP A 67 -10.83 -21.93 11.28
C ASP A 67 -9.85 -21.69 10.11
N THR A 68 -10.19 -20.78 9.20
CA THR A 68 -9.45 -20.58 7.94
C THR A 68 -9.01 -19.12 7.83
N PRO A 69 -7.88 -18.74 8.44
CA PRO A 69 -7.33 -17.39 8.32
C PRO A 69 -6.79 -17.14 6.91
N VAL A 70 -6.96 -15.91 6.43
CA VAL A 70 -6.41 -15.46 5.15
C VAL A 70 -5.02 -14.87 5.38
N LYS A 71 -4.01 -15.47 4.75
CA LYS A 71 -2.62 -14.97 4.76
C LYS A 71 -2.34 -14.12 3.54
N ILE A 72 -1.71 -12.97 3.75
CA ILE A 72 -1.33 -12.01 2.70
C ILE A 72 0.19 -11.80 2.78
N ASP A 73 0.91 -12.50 1.92
CA ASP A 73 2.38 -12.47 1.92
C ASP A 73 2.92 -11.12 1.45
N GLY A 74 3.72 -10.44 2.25
CA GLY A 74 4.41 -9.19 1.91
C GLY A 74 5.52 -9.38 0.88
N ALA A 75 6.23 -10.52 0.93
CA ALA A 75 7.44 -10.73 0.13
C ALA A 75 7.21 -10.69 -1.39
N ARG A 76 6.02 -11.07 -1.84
CA ARG A 76 5.63 -11.11 -3.26
C ARG A 76 5.01 -9.80 -3.77
N ARG A 77 4.98 -8.76 -2.93
CA ARG A 77 4.26 -7.50 -3.17
C ARG A 77 5.22 -6.31 -3.22
N LYS A 78 6.08 -6.24 -4.22
CA LYS A 78 7.06 -5.15 -4.37
C LYS A 78 6.60 -4.08 -5.37
N GLY A 79 6.92 -2.83 -5.07
CA GLY A 79 6.67 -1.69 -5.96
C GLY A 79 5.18 -1.28 -6.06
N PRO A 80 4.82 -0.45 -7.06
CA PRO A 80 3.46 0.07 -7.21
C PRO A 80 2.39 -1.01 -7.46
N TYR A 81 2.81 -2.22 -7.84
CA TYR A 81 1.95 -3.39 -8.04
C TYR A 81 1.73 -4.22 -6.76
N GLY A 82 2.28 -3.80 -5.62
CA GLY A 82 2.14 -4.52 -4.35
C GLY A 82 0.83 -4.25 -3.58
N GLN A 83 -0.04 -3.37 -4.09
CA GLN A 83 -1.30 -3.04 -3.41
C GLN A 83 -2.24 -4.25 -3.39
N VAL A 84 -2.81 -4.51 -2.22
CA VAL A 84 -3.80 -5.57 -2.01
C VAL A 84 -5.11 -4.97 -1.55
N THR A 85 -6.18 -5.51 -2.10
CA THR A 85 -7.55 -5.22 -1.69
C THR A 85 -8.19 -6.52 -1.21
N PHE A 86 -8.68 -6.51 0.03
CA PHE A 86 -9.49 -7.60 0.56
C PHE A 86 -10.95 -7.18 0.49
N ALA A 87 -11.76 -7.95 -0.24
CA ALA A 87 -13.16 -7.63 -0.50
C ALA A 87 -14.05 -8.84 -0.19
N ALA A 88 -15.23 -8.56 0.33
CA ALA A 88 -16.33 -9.49 0.50
C ALA A 88 -17.43 -9.09 -0.48
N VAL A 89 -17.99 -10.06 -1.18
CA VAL A 89 -19.12 -9.86 -2.10
C VAL A 89 -20.20 -10.87 -1.81
N PRO A 90 -21.47 -10.62 -2.19
CA PRO A 90 -22.49 -11.64 -2.17
C PRO A 90 -22.08 -12.85 -3.02
N LYS A 91 -22.45 -14.05 -2.58
CA LYS A 91 -22.22 -15.29 -3.35
C LYS A 91 -22.71 -15.17 -4.78
N GLY A 92 -21.89 -15.64 -5.73
CA GLY A 92 -22.23 -15.63 -7.15
C GLY A 92 -22.13 -14.25 -7.82
N ALA A 93 -21.65 -13.23 -7.12
CA ALA A 93 -21.43 -11.91 -7.73
C ALA A 93 -20.41 -11.96 -8.88
N GLY A 94 -19.44 -12.88 -8.82
CA GLY A 94 -18.42 -13.06 -9.86
C GLY A 94 -18.98 -13.53 -11.21
N GLU A 95 -20.11 -14.25 -11.22
CA GLU A 95 -20.73 -14.81 -12.44
C GLU A 95 -21.32 -13.73 -13.35
N LYS A 96 -21.54 -12.52 -12.82
CA LYS A 96 -22.10 -11.38 -13.58
C LYS A 96 -21.06 -10.69 -14.47
N PHE A 97 -19.80 -11.10 -14.42
CA PHE A 97 -18.69 -10.49 -15.14
C PHE A 97 -18.15 -11.44 -16.20
N ALA A 98 -17.57 -10.92 -17.29
CA ALA A 98 -17.09 -11.75 -18.39
C ALA A 98 -15.87 -12.61 -18.02
N GLY A 99 -15.21 -12.30 -16.90
CA GLY A 99 -14.16 -13.14 -16.34
C GLY A 99 -13.50 -12.53 -15.11
N MET A 100 -12.60 -13.30 -14.49
CA MET A 100 -11.94 -12.95 -13.23
C MET A 100 -11.13 -11.65 -13.29
N LYS A 101 -10.56 -11.31 -14.45
CA LYS A 101 -9.81 -10.07 -14.64
C LYS A 101 -10.71 -8.83 -14.60
N GLU A 102 -11.86 -8.89 -15.29
CA GLU A 102 -12.85 -7.81 -15.25
C GLU A 102 -13.46 -7.69 -13.86
N PHE A 103 -13.77 -8.83 -13.25
CA PHE A 103 -14.30 -8.89 -11.89
C PHE A 103 -13.32 -8.29 -10.87
N GLY A 104 -12.03 -8.62 -10.94
CA GLY A 104 -11.04 -8.05 -10.03
C GLY A 104 -10.80 -6.56 -10.25
N ALA A 105 -10.90 -6.07 -11.49
CA ALA A 105 -10.90 -4.63 -11.76
C ALA A 105 -12.14 -3.94 -11.16
N ALA A 106 -13.33 -4.56 -11.26
CA ALA A 106 -14.55 -4.05 -10.64
C ALA A 106 -14.48 -4.05 -9.11
N LEU A 107 -13.90 -5.10 -8.51
CA LEU A 107 -13.62 -5.18 -7.07
C LEU A 107 -12.70 -4.04 -6.62
N ARG A 108 -11.61 -3.76 -7.34
CA ARG A 108 -10.72 -2.62 -6.99
C ARG A 108 -11.45 -1.28 -7.07
N LYS A 109 -12.32 -1.10 -8.06
CA LYS A 109 -13.09 0.13 -8.26
C LYS A 109 -14.28 0.25 -7.30
N GLY A 110 -14.65 -0.82 -6.59
CA GLY A 110 -15.82 -0.84 -5.72
C GLY A 110 -17.15 -0.80 -6.48
N THR A 111 -17.17 -1.27 -7.73
CA THR A 111 -18.38 -1.21 -8.59
C THR A 111 -19.21 -2.49 -8.54
N VAL A 112 -18.78 -3.50 -7.78
CA VAL A 112 -19.55 -4.75 -7.63
C VAL A 112 -20.72 -4.50 -6.66
N PRO A 113 -21.97 -4.82 -7.04
CA PRO A 113 -23.12 -4.62 -6.17
C PRO A 113 -23.01 -5.41 -4.86
N GLY A 114 -23.25 -4.76 -3.72
CA GLY A 114 -23.18 -5.38 -2.40
C GLY A 114 -21.75 -5.64 -1.89
N GLN A 115 -20.73 -5.13 -2.59
CA GLN A 115 -19.35 -5.28 -2.17
C GLN A 115 -19.04 -4.52 -0.88
N ALA A 116 -18.35 -5.19 0.04
CA ALA A 116 -17.71 -4.60 1.20
C ALA A 116 -16.19 -4.76 1.09
N THR A 117 -15.46 -3.65 1.07
CA THR A 117 -13.99 -3.66 0.95
C THR A 117 -13.33 -3.27 2.27
N ALA A 118 -12.22 -3.92 2.61
CA ALA A 118 -11.39 -3.49 3.74
C ALA A 118 -10.74 -2.13 3.42
N LYS A 119 -10.96 -1.14 4.30
CA LYS A 119 -10.31 0.18 4.21
C LYS A 119 -8.89 0.18 4.76
N HIS A 120 -8.52 -0.86 5.51
CA HIS A 120 -7.19 -1.04 6.06
C HIS A 120 -6.18 -1.21 4.91
N ALA A 121 -5.10 -0.44 4.96
CA ALA A 121 -4.01 -0.60 4.00
C ALA A 121 -3.17 -1.82 4.39
N PHE A 122 -2.87 -2.69 3.42
CA PHE A 122 -1.98 -3.84 3.62
C PHE A 122 -0.58 -3.52 3.09
N PRO A 123 0.27 -2.75 3.78
CA PRO A 123 1.62 -2.48 3.31
C PRO A 123 2.40 -3.79 3.18
N SER A 124 3.28 -3.87 2.20
CA SER A 124 4.18 -5.02 2.03
C SER A 124 5.52 -4.85 2.74
N SER A 125 5.82 -3.62 3.18
CA SER A 125 7.01 -3.31 3.96
C SER A 125 6.75 -2.19 4.96
N THR A 126 7.54 -2.17 6.03
CA THR A 126 7.58 -1.09 7.00
C THR A 126 9.04 -0.80 7.38
N THR A 127 9.25 0.30 8.10
CA THR A 127 10.58 0.66 8.62
C THR A 127 10.67 0.31 10.09
N ILE A 128 11.77 -0.33 10.48
CA ILE A 128 12.12 -0.60 11.88
C ILE A 128 13.55 -0.17 12.16
N ASP A 129 13.93 -0.11 13.43
CA ASP A 129 15.29 0.20 13.83
C ASP A 129 16.29 -0.80 13.24
N ALA A 130 17.43 -0.30 12.78
CA ALA A 130 18.45 -1.12 12.14
C ALA A 130 19.03 -2.20 13.08
N LYS A 131 18.96 -1.96 14.40
CA LYS A 131 19.39 -2.90 15.44
C LYS A 131 18.41 -4.06 15.67
N ASP A 132 17.15 -3.91 15.25
CA ASP A 132 16.17 -4.98 15.35
C ASP A 132 16.59 -6.12 14.40
N THR A 133 16.60 -7.36 14.89
CA THR A 133 17.05 -8.52 14.10
C THR A 133 15.98 -9.02 13.13
N ARG A 134 14.72 -8.62 13.30
CA ARG A 134 13.61 -9.08 12.47
C ARG A 134 13.79 -8.67 11.01
N THR A 135 13.39 -9.55 10.12
CA THR A 135 13.36 -9.34 8.66
C THR A 135 11.93 -9.37 8.11
N VAL A 136 11.02 -9.97 8.87
CA VAL A 136 9.59 -10.08 8.57
C VAL A 136 8.80 -9.75 9.83
N ILE A 137 7.72 -8.99 9.67
CA ILE A 137 6.74 -8.69 10.70
C ILE A 137 5.41 -9.27 10.24
N THR A 138 4.71 -9.96 11.14
CA THR A 138 3.35 -10.45 10.88
C THR A 138 2.35 -9.59 11.64
N GLU A 139 1.44 -8.95 10.91
CA GLU A 139 0.32 -8.20 11.46
C GLU A 139 -0.93 -9.08 11.44
N THR A 140 -1.54 -9.29 12.61
CA THR A 140 -2.77 -10.09 12.73
C THR A 140 -3.97 -9.16 12.88
N LEU A 141 -4.96 -9.32 12.01
CA LEU A 141 -6.17 -8.50 11.94
C LEU A 141 -7.38 -9.41 12.17
N ALA A 142 -8.32 -8.98 13.00
CA ALA A 142 -9.60 -9.64 13.19
C ALA A 142 -10.71 -8.87 12.47
N VAL A 143 -11.61 -9.56 11.78
CA VAL A 143 -12.83 -8.98 11.21
C VAL A 143 -13.82 -8.74 12.34
N GLU A 144 -14.12 -7.46 12.61
CA GLU A 144 -15.09 -7.09 13.63
C GLU A 144 -16.52 -7.10 13.06
N LYS A 145 -16.67 -6.51 11.87
CA LYS A 145 -17.93 -6.41 11.14
C LYS A 145 -17.73 -6.25 9.64
N ILE A 146 -18.71 -6.70 8.88
CA ILE A 146 -18.84 -6.50 7.43
C ILE A 146 -20.12 -5.71 7.21
N ASP A 147 -20.01 -4.54 6.59
CA ASP A 147 -21.13 -3.64 6.31
C ASP A 147 -20.97 -3.05 4.91
N ALA A 148 -22.06 -2.93 4.14
CA ALA A 148 -22.02 -2.43 2.78
C ALA A 148 -21.57 -0.95 2.68
N LYS A 149 -21.80 -0.13 3.71
CA LYS A 149 -21.37 1.27 3.79
C LYS A 149 -20.01 1.42 4.48
N ALA A 150 -19.80 0.69 5.57
CA ALA A 150 -18.54 0.82 6.33
C ALA A 150 -17.38 0.04 5.69
N GLY A 151 -17.68 -1.00 4.91
CA GLY A 151 -16.73 -1.96 4.38
C GLY A 151 -16.45 -3.09 5.38
N ILE A 152 -15.33 -3.80 5.17
CA ILE A 152 -14.81 -4.76 6.15
C ILE A 152 -14.02 -3.97 7.20
N VAL A 153 -14.51 -3.96 8.42
CA VAL A 153 -13.83 -3.32 9.54
C VAL A 153 -12.88 -4.33 10.19
N LEU A 154 -11.59 -4.02 10.11
CA LEU A 154 -10.52 -4.83 10.66
C LEU A 154 -9.98 -4.18 11.93
N LYS A 155 -9.81 -4.98 12.97
CA LYS A 155 -9.17 -4.58 14.21
C LYS A 155 -7.82 -5.28 14.31
N ALA A 156 -6.76 -4.52 14.51
CA ALA A 156 -5.46 -5.11 14.81
C ALA A 156 -5.52 -5.83 16.15
N LEU A 157 -5.25 -7.14 16.12
CA LEU A 157 -4.94 -7.87 17.34
C LEU A 157 -3.54 -7.45 17.77
N LYS A 158 -3.33 -7.28 19.08
CA LYS A 158 -2.01 -6.87 19.60
C LYS A 158 -0.95 -7.75 18.95
N LYS A 159 0.07 -7.08 18.38
CA LYS A 159 1.14 -7.62 17.57
C LYS A 159 1.66 -8.91 18.21
N ASN A 160 1.28 -10.07 17.67
CA ASN A 160 1.96 -11.30 18.01
C ASN A 160 3.37 -11.15 17.44
N GLU A 161 4.34 -10.94 18.31
CA GLU A 161 5.75 -11.02 17.98
C GLU A 161 6.08 -12.47 17.63
N SER A 162 5.67 -12.88 16.43
CA SER A 162 5.90 -14.22 15.94
C SER A 162 7.38 -14.39 15.59
N GLY A 163 8.13 -14.93 16.54
CA GLY A 163 9.01 -16.08 16.31
C GLY A 163 10.38 -15.81 15.70
N ASN A 164 11.26 -15.10 16.42
CA ASN A 164 12.68 -15.50 16.57
C ASN A 164 13.38 -14.72 17.70
N ALA A 165 12.78 -14.67 18.89
CA ALA A 165 13.43 -14.12 20.07
C ALA A 165 14.12 -15.25 20.86
N PRO A 166 15.45 -15.18 21.12
CA PRO A 166 16.04 -15.98 22.19
C PRO A 166 15.43 -15.54 23.54
N PRO A 167 15.38 -16.42 24.57
CA PRO A 167 14.73 -16.10 25.83
C PRO A 167 15.35 -14.85 26.50
N PRO A 168 14.56 -14.05 27.22
CA PRO A 168 15.03 -12.82 27.84
C PRO A 168 16.02 -13.14 28.96
N ARG A 169 17.21 -12.53 28.89
CA ARG A 169 18.17 -12.53 29.99
C ARG A 169 17.99 -11.23 30.76
N GLY A 170 17.44 -11.35 31.97
CA GLY A 170 17.63 -10.49 33.15
C GLY A 170 17.56 -8.97 33.01
N GLU A 171 16.52 -8.39 33.62
CA GLU A 171 16.51 -7.17 34.46
C GLU A 171 17.47 -6.00 34.14
N SER A 172 16.90 -4.84 33.79
CA SER A 172 16.83 -3.68 34.70
C SER A 172 16.11 -2.49 34.05
N PRO A 173 15.51 -1.57 34.84
CA PRO A 173 14.56 -0.57 34.38
C PRO A 173 15.25 0.74 33.99
N SER A 174 14.67 1.45 33.03
CA SER A 174 14.91 2.88 32.87
C SER A 174 13.64 3.52 32.31
N ASP A 175 12.97 4.24 33.19
CA ASP A 175 11.97 5.25 32.87
C ASP A 175 12.56 6.29 31.92
N ASP A 176 11.81 6.67 30.89
CA ASP A 176 11.73 8.08 30.47
C ASP A 176 10.54 8.27 29.50
N GLU A 177 9.57 9.05 29.98
CA GLU A 177 8.53 9.66 29.17
C GLU A 177 9.16 10.67 28.21
N THR A 178 8.72 10.67 26.94
CA THR A 178 8.58 11.93 26.20
C THR A 178 7.45 11.78 25.18
N ALA A 179 6.41 12.57 25.41
CA ALA A 179 5.33 12.79 24.49
C ALA A 179 5.74 13.78 23.37
N VAL A 180 4.87 13.82 22.35
CA VAL A 180 4.67 14.89 21.36
C VAL A 180 5.40 14.73 20.01
N GLY A 181 4.61 14.72 18.93
CA GLY A 181 5.11 15.09 17.60
C GLY A 181 4.31 14.58 16.41
N ASP A 182 3.00 14.77 16.38
CA ASP A 182 2.18 14.55 15.17
C ASP A 182 2.70 15.47 14.04
N SER A 183 3.18 14.87 12.95
CA SER A 183 3.72 15.61 11.80
C SER A 183 2.82 15.39 10.58
N PRO A 184 2.20 16.45 10.01
CA PRO A 184 1.28 16.30 8.89
C PRO A 184 2.04 15.90 7.62
N ARG A 185 1.70 14.73 7.08
CA ARG A 185 2.11 14.28 5.76
C ARG A 185 1.24 14.95 4.70
N GLY A 186 1.72 16.03 4.09
CA GLY A 186 1.15 16.54 2.85
C GLY A 186 1.32 18.04 2.65
N GLY A 187 2.33 18.45 1.88
CA GLY A 187 2.43 19.86 1.47
C GLY A 187 3.59 20.18 0.52
N SER A 188 4.66 19.38 0.49
CA SER A 188 5.88 19.74 -0.24
C SER A 188 5.96 19.29 -1.70
N VAL A 189 5.02 18.47 -2.19
CA VAL A 189 5.05 17.98 -3.58
C VAL A 189 4.31 18.91 -4.56
N VAL A 190 3.37 19.73 -4.08
CA VAL A 190 2.55 20.60 -4.96
C VAL A 190 3.27 21.89 -5.36
N ALA A 191 4.16 22.41 -4.52
CA ALA A 191 4.90 23.64 -4.81
C ALA A 191 5.93 23.48 -5.96
N GLY A 192 6.51 22.29 -6.12
CA GLY A 192 7.51 22.02 -7.16
C GLY A 192 6.93 21.98 -8.58
N LEU A 193 5.70 21.47 -8.74
CA LEU A 193 5.07 21.33 -10.05
C LEU A 193 4.61 22.68 -10.64
N ALA A 194 4.15 23.60 -9.78
CA ALA A 194 3.71 24.94 -10.18
C ALA A 194 4.88 25.81 -10.69
N ALA A 195 6.05 25.72 -10.05
CA ALA A 195 7.24 26.47 -10.46
C ALA A 195 7.78 26.01 -11.83
N ALA A 196 7.75 24.70 -12.11
CA ALA A 196 8.19 24.15 -13.40
C ALA A 196 7.28 24.57 -14.57
N LEU A 197 5.96 24.60 -14.35
CA LEU A 197 5.00 25.07 -15.35
C LEU A 197 5.16 26.57 -15.64
N ALA A 198 5.37 27.40 -14.62
CA ALA A 198 5.57 28.85 -14.80
C ALA A 198 6.84 29.17 -15.63
N MET A 199 7.93 28.43 -15.41
CA MET A 199 9.16 28.55 -16.20
C MET A 199 8.96 28.17 -17.67
N ALA A 200 8.20 27.09 -17.94
CA ALA A 200 7.92 26.64 -19.31
C ALA A 200 7.08 27.66 -20.09
N PHE A 201 6.06 28.26 -19.46
CA PHE A 201 5.24 29.30 -20.10
C PHE A 201 6.00 30.61 -20.30
N ALA A 202 6.86 31.02 -19.36
CA ALA A 202 7.70 32.20 -19.52
C ALA A 202 8.71 32.05 -20.66
N GLY A 203 9.36 30.89 -20.77
CA GLY A 203 10.30 30.58 -21.86
C GLY A 203 9.64 30.59 -23.24
N LEU A 204 8.44 30.01 -23.36
CA LEU A 204 7.70 29.96 -24.63
C LEU A 204 7.22 31.35 -25.09
N ARG A 205 6.87 32.24 -24.15
CA ARG A 205 6.44 33.61 -24.45
C ARG A 205 7.60 34.51 -24.89
N LEU A 206 8.80 34.31 -24.32
CA LEU A 206 10.03 35.00 -24.72
C LEU A 206 10.54 34.54 -26.10
N ALA A 207 10.42 33.25 -26.42
CA ALA A 207 10.82 32.73 -27.74
C ALA A 207 9.94 33.28 -28.87
N ARG A 208 8.64 33.50 -28.63
CA ARG A 208 7.72 34.08 -29.64
C ARG A 208 7.98 35.55 -29.99
N ARG A 209 8.64 36.32 -29.12
CA ARG A 209 8.95 37.74 -29.38
C ARG A 209 10.23 37.99 -30.18
N LYS A 210 11.08 36.97 -30.37
CA LYS A 210 12.32 37.10 -31.16
C LYS A 210 12.17 36.77 -32.65
N HIS A 211 10.95 36.46 -33.10
CA HIS A 211 10.64 36.10 -34.49
C HIS A 211 9.68 37.07 -35.18
N VAL A 212 9.58 38.30 -34.66
CA VAL A 212 8.99 39.46 -35.35
C VAL A 212 10.09 40.49 -35.55
#